data_AF-A0A8S1E5S9-F1
#
_entry.id   AF-A0A8S1E5S9-F1
#
_cell.length_a   1.000
_cell.length_b   1.000
_cell.length_c   1.000
_cell.angle_alpha   90.00
_cell.angle_beta   90.00
_cell.angle_gamma   90.00
#
_symmetry.space_group_name_H-M   'P 1'
#
loop_
_entity.id
_entity.type
_entity.pdbx_description
1 polymer ?
#
loop_
_entity_poly.entity_id
_entity_poly.type
_entity_poly.pdbx_seq_one_letter_code
_entity_poly.pdbx_strand_id
1 'polypeptide(L)'
;MNNRLYSHLIDLIPSNQFGFVEGRSTIQAVQLLVDEINFVVYEKIAPLYALFLDVKKAFDTVSRQELVGTGRFSVRELNLLVEMLDANFLTVRDGVSVSEPIV
;
A
#
# COMPACT_ATOMS: atom_id res chain seq x y z
N MET A 1 -11.49 4.73 11.37
CA MET A 1 -10.70 3.47 11.23
C MET A 1 -9.29 3.75 10.72
N ASN A 2 -9.13 4.60 9.69
CA ASN A 2 -7.83 4.90 9.07
C ASN A 2 -6.74 5.38 10.06
N ASN A 3 -7.02 6.38 10.90
CA ASN A 3 -6.02 6.93 11.82
C ASN A 3 -5.54 5.93 12.89
N ARG A 4 -6.38 4.93 13.23
CA ARG A 4 -6.02 3.88 14.19
C ARG A 4 -5.13 2.80 13.57
N LEU A 5 -5.35 2.48 12.30
CA LEU A 5 -4.45 1.58 11.56
C LEU A 5 -3.11 2.27 11.31
N TYR A 6 -3.14 3.56 10.97
CA TYR A 6 -1.94 4.34 10.72
C TYR A 6 -0.98 4.36 11.92
N SER A 7 -1.48 4.50 13.15
CA SER A 7 -0.61 4.46 14.35
C SER A 7 0.12 3.14 14.57
N HIS A 8 -0.40 2.02 14.04
CA HIS A 8 0.26 0.71 14.12
C HIS A 8 1.30 0.49 13.02
N LEU A 9 1.30 1.34 11.99
CA LEU A 9 2.09 1.17 10.77
C LEU A 9 3.08 2.30 10.52
N ILE A 10 2.90 3.47 11.15
CA ILE A 10 3.69 4.68 10.87
C ILE A 10 5.19 4.46 11.01
N ASP A 11 5.62 3.69 12.01
CA ASP A 11 7.03 3.39 12.24
C ASP A 11 7.64 2.45 11.18
N LEU A 12 6.79 1.77 10.41
CA LEU A 12 7.19 0.90 9.30
C LEU A 12 7.21 1.64 7.96
N ILE A 13 6.60 2.83 7.87
CA ILE A 13 6.53 3.61 6.63
C ILE A 13 7.87 4.32 6.43
N PRO A 14 8.62 4.01 5.36
CA PRO A 14 9.90 4.67 5.08
C PRO A 14 9.75 6.18 4.93
N SER A 15 10.80 6.95 5.24
CA SER A 15 10.80 8.41 5.08
C SER A 15 10.61 8.84 3.62
N ASN A 16 11.07 8.01 2.66
CA ASN A 16 10.93 8.22 1.22
C ASN A 16 9.63 7.65 0.62
N GLN A 17 8.69 7.15 1.43
CA GLN A 17 7.34 6.78 0.97
C GLN A 17 6.46 8.03 0.93
N PHE A 18 6.11 8.50 -0.26
CA PHE A 18 5.28 9.70 -0.43
C PHE A 18 3.82 9.41 -0.78
N GLY A 19 3.56 8.27 -1.42
CA GLY A 19 2.21 7.88 -1.82
C GLY A 19 1.36 7.46 -0.62
N PHE A 20 0.13 7.97 -0.55
CA PHE A 20 -0.89 7.64 0.47
C PHE A 20 -0.49 7.94 1.92
N VAL A 21 0.49 8.83 2.14
CA VAL A 21 0.93 9.24 3.48
C VAL A 21 0.47 10.68 3.74
N GLU A 22 -0.18 10.90 4.88
CA GLU A 22 -0.66 12.23 5.26
C GLU A 22 0.51 13.22 5.39
N GLY A 23 0.34 14.42 4.83
CA GLY A 23 1.37 15.46 4.81
C GLY A 23 2.53 15.22 3.83
N ARG A 24 2.46 14.17 2.99
CA ARG A 24 3.43 13.91 1.92
C ARG A 24 2.75 13.99 0.57
N SER A 25 3.47 14.49 -0.43
CA SER A 25 2.95 14.74 -1.78
C SER A 25 3.89 14.22 -2.85
N THR A 26 3.33 13.98 -4.04
CA THR A 26 4.10 13.61 -5.23
C THR A 26 5.13 14.68 -5.61
N ILE A 27 4.83 15.95 -5.34
CA ILE A 27 5.77 17.06 -5.60
C ILE A 27 7.02 16.92 -4.73
N GLN A 28 6.88 16.58 -3.45
CA GLN A 28 8.03 16.33 -2.58
C GLN A 28 8.84 15.11 -3.04
N ALA A 29 8.18 14.07 -3.54
CA ALA A 29 8.87 12.89 -4.10
C ALA A 29 9.74 13.26 -5.32
N VAL A 30 9.18 14.05 -6.24
CA VAL A 30 9.90 14.53 -7.43
C VAL A 30 11.05 15.45 -7.02
N GLN A 31 10.82 16.35 -6.07
CA GLN A 31 11.87 17.25 -5.58
C GLN A 31 13.05 16.47 -4.97
N LEU A 32 12.77 15.48 -4.11
CA LEU A 32 13.81 14.63 -3.53
C LEU A 32 14.65 13.93 -4.60
N LEU A 33 13.99 13.36 -5.62
CA LEU A 33 14.68 12.71 -6.74
C LEU A 33 15.57 13.69 -7.53
N VAL A 34 15.07 14.89 -7.81
CA VAL A 34 15.83 15.93 -8.51
C VAL A 34 17.04 16.38 -7.69
N ASP A 35 16.87 16.54 -6.37
CA ASP A 35 17.95 16.94 -5.46
C ASP A 35 19.05 15.88 -5.40
N GLU A 36 18.70 14.59 -5.32
CA GLU A 36 19.67 13.48 -5.36
C GLU A 36 20.42 13.42 -6.69
N ILE A 37 19.73 13.60 -7.82
CA ILE A 37 20.35 13.65 -9.15
C ILE A 37 21.35 14.80 -9.21
N ASN A 38 20.94 16.00 -8.81
CA ASN A 38 21.78 17.20 -8.85
C ASN A 38 23.01 17.05 -7.95
N PHE A 39 22.86 16.47 -6.75
CA PHE A 39 23.97 16.22 -5.84
C PHE A 39 25.04 15.34 -6.48
N VAL A 40 24.65 14.18 -7.03
CA VAL A 40 25.61 13.23 -7.64
C VAL A 40 26.26 13.81 -8.90
N VAL A 41 25.48 14.51 -9.74
CA VAL A 41 25.97 15.13 -10.98
C VAL A 41 26.95 16.27 -10.67
N TYR A 42 26.63 17.11 -9.69
CA TYR A 42 27.46 18.26 -9.33
C TYR A 42 28.78 17.82 -8.67
N GLU A 43 28.71 16.88 -7.73
CA GLU A 43 29.88 16.37 -7.00
C GLU A 43 30.74 15.40 -7.83
N LYS A 44 30.28 14.99 -9.04
CA LYS A 44 30.95 14.05 -9.95
C LYS A 44 31.40 12.74 -9.27
N ILE A 45 30.66 12.30 -8.26
CA ILE A 45 31.06 11.21 -7.35
C ILE A 45 31.15 9.88 -8.10
N ALA A 46 30.16 9.59 -8.95
CA ALA A 46 30.02 8.33 -9.66
C ALA A 46 29.01 8.43 -10.81
N PRO A 47 28.98 7.46 -11.75
CA PRO A 47 27.87 7.28 -12.67
C PRO A 47 26.54 7.08 -11.93
N LEU A 48 25.50 7.78 -12.37
CA LEU A 48 24.15 7.70 -11.80
C LEU A 48 23.20 6.95 -12.75
N TYR A 49 22.39 6.05 -12.20
CA TYR A 49 21.37 5.30 -12.92
C TYR A 49 20.04 5.34 -12.16
N ALA A 50 18.93 5.36 -12.89
CA ALA A 50 17.58 5.29 -12.33
C ALA A 50 16.89 4.00 -12.79
N LEU A 51 16.20 3.33 -11.85
CA LEU A 51 15.38 2.15 -12.11
C LEU A 51 13.92 2.48 -11.78
N PHE A 52 13.05 2.39 -12.78
CA PHE A 52 11.61 2.57 -12.60
C PHE A 52 10.95 1.20 -12.47
N LEU A 53 10.34 0.94 -11.31
CA LEU A 53 9.63 -0.30 -11.01
C LEU A 53 8.13 -0.03 -10.93
N ASP A 54 7.34 -0.82 -11.67
CA ASP A 54 5.88 -0.80 -11.60
C ASP A 54 5.38 -2.22 -11.34
N VAL A 55 4.62 -2.39 -10.25
CA VAL A 55 4.12 -3.69 -9.81
C VAL A 55 2.71 -3.89 -10.36
N LYS A 56 2.59 -4.76 -11.36
CA LYS A 56 1.31 -5.10 -11.97
C LYS A 56 0.35 -5.66 -10.93
N LYS A 57 -0.86 -5.09 -10.85
CA LYS A 57 -1.96 -5.54 -9.99
C LYS A 57 -1.59 -5.65 -8.50
N ALA A 58 -0.78 -4.73 -7.98
CA ALA A 58 -0.25 -4.76 -6.62
C ALA A 58 -1.29 -5.07 -5.52
N PHE A 59 -2.53 -4.56 -5.64
CA PHE A 59 -3.61 -4.83 -4.67
C PHE A 59 -4.27 -6.21 -4.85
N ASP A 60 -4.32 -6.75 -6.06
CA ASP A 60 -4.92 -8.06 -6.33
C ASP A 60 -3.93 -9.21 -6.02
N THR A 61 -2.63 -8.97 -6.21
CA THR A 61 -1.59 -10.00 -6.12
C THR A 61 -0.91 -10.08 -4.77
N VAL A 62 -1.19 -9.15 -3.85
CA VAL A 62 -0.59 -9.17 -2.50
C VAL A 62 -1.11 -10.35 -1.70
N SER A 63 -0.19 -11.06 -1.02
CA SER A 63 -0.58 -12.12 -0.08
C SER A 63 -1.29 -11.49 1.12
N ARG A 64 -2.58 -11.80 1.30
CA ARG A 64 -3.38 -11.32 2.45
C ARG A 64 -2.77 -11.74 3.79
N GLN A 65 -2.18 -12.95 3.85
CA GLN A 65 -1.52 -13.45 5.05
C GLN A 65 -0.30 -12.61 5.41
N GLU A 66 0.54 -12.27 4.42
CA GLU A 66 1.70 -11.41 4.62
C GLU A 66 1.27 -9.98 4.98
N LEU A 67 0.24 -9.46 4.31
CA LEU A 67 -0.29 -8.13 4.56
C LEU A 67 -0.76 -7.96 6.02
N VAL A 68 -1.55 -8.90 6.53
CA VAL A 68 -2.03 -8.84 7.93
C VAL A 68 -0.87 -8.97 8.93
N GLY A 69 0.20 -9.67 8.57
CA GLY A 69 1.40 -9.83 9.39
C GLY A 69 2.33 -8.62 9.46
N THR A 70 2.12 -7.58 8.63
CA THR A 70 3.04 -6.43 8.59
C THR A 70 2.98 -5.55 9.84
N GLY A 71 1.81 -5.40 10.46
CA GLY A 71 1.61 -4.54 11.63
C GLY A 71 1.48 -5.30 12.95
N ARG A 72 1.63 -4.57 14.07
CA ARG A 72 1.36 -5.12 15.41
C ARG A 72 -0.05 -4.76 15.84
N PHE A 73 -1.00 -5.63 15.52
CA PHE A 73 -2.41 -5.42 15.81
C PHE A 73 -2.87 -6.24 17.02
N SER A 74 -3.87 -5.75 17.76
CA SER A 74 -4.56 -6.58 18.75
C SER A 74 -5.36 -7.69 18.07
N VAL A 75 -5.67 -8.78 18.79
CA VAL A 75 -6.48 -9.91 18.25
C VAL A 75 -7.80 -9.43 17.65
N ARG A 76 -8.46 -8.46 18.29
CA ARG A 76 -9.71 -7.88 17.79
C ARG A 76 -9.52 -7.12 16.47
N GLU A 77 -8.44 -6.37 16.34
CA GLU A 77 -8.13 -5.63 15.12
C GLU A 77 -7.73 -6.56 13.98
N LEU A 78 -6.97 -7.62 14.28
CA LEU A 78 -6.62 -8.67 13.31
C LEU A 78 -7.87 -9.35 12.76
N ASN A 79 -8.79 -9.77 13.62
CA ASN A 79 -10.03 -10.43 13.18
C ASN A 79 -10.82 -9.54 12.23
N LEU A 80 -10.97 -8.24 12.56
CA LEU A 80 -11.66 -7.29 11.70
C LEU A 80 -10.94 -7.09 10.36
N LEU A 81 -9.60 -7.02 10.35
CA LEU A 81 -8.82 -6.89 9.13
C LEU A 81 -8.94 -8.14 8.25
N VAL A 82 -8.90 -9.34 8.85
CA VAL A 82 -9.08 -10.60 8.13
C VAL A 82 -10.47 -10.66 7.51
N GLU A 83 -11.53 -10.32 8.27
CA GLU A 83 -12.90 -10.26 7.75
C GLU A 83 -13.06 -9.25 6.61
N MET A 84 -12.40 -8.09 6.69
CA MET A 84 -12.44 -7.08 5.61
C MET A 84 -11.70 -7.52 4.35
N LEU A 85 -10.63 -8.30 4.50
CA LEU A 85 -9.80 -8.77 3.39
C LEU A 85 -10.32 -10.08 2.80
N ASP A 86 -11.22 -10.78 3.49
CA ASP A 86 -11.81 -12.02 3.00
C ASP A 86 -12.67 -11.75 1.75
N ALA A 87 -12.73 -12.76 0.88
CA ALA A 87 -13.47 -12.63 -0.37
C ALA A 87 -14.97 -12.56 -0.06
N ASN A 88 -15.59 -11.41 -0.34
CA ASN A 88 -17.03 -11.25 -0.24
C ASN A 88 -17.67 -11.72 -1.55
N PHE A 89 -18.65 -12.62 -1.45
CA PHE A 89 -19.43 -13.06 -2.59
C PHE A 89 -20.80 -12.39 -2.56
N LEU A 90 -21.19 -11.80 -3.68
CA LEU A 90 -22.55 -11.28 -3.85
C LEU A 90 -23.38 -12.32 -4.59
N THR A 91 -24.48 -12.76 -3.97
CA THR A 91 -25.53 -13.55 -4.65
C THR A 91 -26.81 -12.74 -4.69
N VAL A 92 -27.40 -12.59 -5.86
CA VAL A 92 -28.68 -11.88 -6.05
C VAL A 92 -29.80 -12.91 -6.10
N ARG A 93 -30.87 -12.68 -5.33
CA ARG A 93 -32.08 -13.52 -5.34
C ARG A 93 -33.27 -12.68 -5.80
N ASP A 94 -33.91 -13.10 -6.89
CA ASP A 94 -35.05 -12.38 -7.49
C ASP A 94 -36.42 -12.96 -7.12
N GLY A 95 -36.46 -13.87 -6.14
CA GLY A 95 -37.66 -14.55 -5.69
C GLY A 95 -38.01 -15.82 -6.49
N VAL A 96 -37.34 -16.07 -7.62
CA VAL A 96 -37.52 -17.28 -8.45
C VAL A 96 -36.21 -18.07 -8.54
N SER A 97 -35.07 -17.38 -8.60
CA SER A 97 -33.75 -17.98 -8.74
C SER A 97 -32.70 -17.26 -7.86
N VAL A 98 -31.56 -17.92 -7.66
CA VAL A 98 -30.38 -17.36 -7.00
C VAL A 98 -29.27 -17.32 -8.05
N SER A 99 -28.57 -16.19 -8.18
CA SER A 99 -27.45 -16.06 -9.11
C SER A 99 -26.26 -16.91 -8.67
N GLU A 100 -25.40 -17.26 -9.61
CA GLU A 100 -24.04 -17.70 -9.26
C GLU A 100 -23.33 -16.61 -8.43
N PRO A 101 -22.42 -16.99 -7.51
CA PRO A 101 -21.65 -16.04 -6.72
C PRO A 101 -20.85 -15.09 -7.63
N ILE A 102 -21.07 -13.79 -7.47
CA ILE A 102 -20.28 -12.76 -8.12
C ILE A 102 -19.12 -12.41 -7.19
N VAL A 103 -17.89 -12.51 -7.72
CA VAL A 103 -16.64 -12.09 -7.06
C VAL A 103 -16.32 -10.66 -7.45
#